data_AF-A0A7W6ZKS2-F1
#
_entry.id   AF-A0A7W6ZKS2-F1
#
_cell.length_a   1.000
_cell.length_b   1.000
_cell.length_c   1.000
_cell.angle_alpha   90.00
_cell.angle_beta   90.00
_cell.angle_gamma   90.00
#
_symmetry.space_group_name_H-M   'P 1'
#
loop_
_entity.id
_entity.type
_entity.pdbx_description
1 polymer ?
#
loop_
_entity_poly.entity_id
_entity_poly.type
_entity_poly.pdbx_seq_one_letter_code
_entity_poly.pdbx_strand_id
1 'polypeptide(L)' 'MTALVLGATGGIGGAVAGKLLGRGWRIRALNRDAERAMGKEPAFEWVQGDAMNAGDVLRRPKALG' A
#
# COMPACT_ATOMS: atom_id res chain seq x y z
N MET A 1 12.91 5.72 1.00
CA MET A 1 11.85 6.40 0.22
C MET A 1 10.60 5.53 0.26
N THR A 2 9.40 6.12 0.23
CA THR A 2 8.12 5.38 0.32
C THR A 2 7.27 5.65 -0.91
N ALA A 3 6.68 4.61 -1.48
CA ALA A 3 5.69 4.72 -2.55
C ALA A 3 4.30 4.33 -2.03
N LEU A 4 3.29 5.16 -2.28
CA LEU A 4 1.89 4.80 -2.11
C LEU A 4 1.41 4.12 -3.39
N VAL A 5 0.90 2.89 -3.28
CA VAL A 5 0.35 2.14 -4.41
C VAL A 5 -1.13 1.89 -4.17
N LEU A 6 -1.96 2.40 -5.09
CA LEU A 6 -3.38 2.11 -5.14
C LEU A 6 -3.60 0.86 -6.01
N GLY A 7 -4.52 -0.02 -5.61
CA GLY A 7 -4.78 -1.26 -6.34
C GLY A 7 -3.61 -2.24 -6.31
N ALA A 8 -2.83 -2.26 -5.22
CA ALA A 8 -1.68 -3.15 -5.05
C ALA A 8 -2.03 -4.65 -5.06
N THR A 9 -3.31 -5.01 -4.88
CA THR A 9 -3.82 -6.39 -5.03
C THR A 9 -4.20 -6.76 -6.46
N GLY A 10 -4.15 -5.81 -7.41
CA GLY A 10 -4.41 -6.04 -8.84
C GLY A 10 -3.13 -6.39 -9.60
N GLY A 11 -3.27 -6.84 -10.85
CA GLY A 11 -2.13 -7.31 -11.66
C GLY A 11 -1.02 -6.27 -11.85
N ILE A 12 -1.35 -5.08 -12.37
CA ILE A 12 -0.36 -4.02 -12.63
C ILE A 12 0.16 -3.41 -11.33
N GLY A 13 -0.75 -3.02 -10.43
CA GLY A 13 -0.39 -2.38 -9.16
C GLY A 13 0.52 -3.27 -8.30
N GLY A 14 0.19 -4.56 -8.19
CA GLY A 14 1.02 -5.53 -7.48
C GLY A 14 2.40 -5.73 -8.11
N ALA A 15 2.47 -5.86 -9.45
CA ALA A 15 3.74 -6.01 -10.15
C ALA A 15 4.67 -4.80 -9.97
N VAL A 16 4.12 -3.58 -10.04
CA VAL A 16 4.88 -2.34 -9.81
C VAL A 16 5.34 -2.27 -8.36
N ALA A 17 4.45 -2.54 -7.40
CA ALA A 17 4.77 -2.56 -5.98
C ALA A 17 5.91 -3.54 -5.65
N GLY A 18 5.85 -4.77 -6.18
CA GLY A 18 6.89 -5.78 -5.99
C GLY A 18 8.24 -5.36 -6.56
N LYS A 19 8.27 -4.74 -7.76
CA LYS A 19 9.52 -4.22 -8.33
C LYS A 19 10.12 -3.08 -7.51
N LEU A 20 9.29 -2.20 -6.96
CA LEU A 20 9.75 -1.10 -6.11
C LEU A 20 10.28 -1.64 -4.78
N LEU A 21 9.58 -2.61 -4.17
CA LEU A 21 10.04 -3.28 -2.94
C LEU A 21 11.42 -3.92 -3.15
N GLY A 22 11.61 -4.67 -4.24
CA GLY A 22 12.90 -5.27 -4.58
C GLY A 22 14.03 -4.26 -4.85
N ARG A 23 13.69 -2.99 -5.09
CA ARG A 23 14.65 -1.88 -5.21
C ARG A 23 14.89 -1.13 -3.90
N GLY A 24 14.41 -1.66 -2.77
CA GLY A 24 14.60 -1.08 -1.44
C GLY A 24 13.62 0.05 -1.09
N TRP A 25 12.52 0.19 -1.83
CA TRP A 25 11.46 1.13 -1.47
C TRP A 25 10.54 0.53 -0.41
N ARG A 26 10.05 1.37 0.50
CA ARG A 26 8.93 0.99 1.36
C ARG A 26 7.63 1.13 0.57
N ILE A 27 6.84 0.07 0.55
CA ILE A 27 5.54 0.08 -0.12
C ILE A 27 4.46 0.33 0.91
N ARG A 28 3.68 1.36 0.67
CA ARG A 28 2.42 1.61 1.38
C ARG A 28 1.28 1.33 0.42
N ALA A 29 0.32 0.54 0.83
CA ALA A 29 -0.76 0.12 -0.05
C ALA A 29 -2.11 0.39 0.61
N LEU A 30 -2.96 1.17 -0.07
CA LEU A 30 -4.32 1.46 0.38
C LEU A 30 -5.25 0.35 -0.10
N ASN A 31 -6.00 -0.25 0.83
CA ASN A 31 -7.00 -1.27 0.51
C ASN A 31 -8.25 -1.07 1.36
N ARG A 32 -9.40 -1.42 0.78
CA ARG A 32 -10.69 -1.47 1.49
C ARG A 32 -10.80 -2.65 2.45
N ASP A 33 -9.89 -3.62 2.38
CA ASP A 33 -9.77 -4.73 3.31
C ASP A 33 -8.29 -5.00 3.56
N ALA A 34 -7.72 -4.23 4.50
CA ALA A 34 -6.29 -4.26 4.80
C ALA A 34 -5.85 -5.55 5.48
N GLU A 35 -6.66 -6.14 6.36
CA GLU A 35 -6.32 -7.39 7.05
C GLU A 35 -6.20 -8.55 6.06
N ARG A 36 -7.16 -8.68 5.14
CA ARG A 36 -7.09 -9.69 4.09
C ARG A 36 -5.91 -9.47 3.15
N ALA A 37 -5.60 -8.21 2.83
CA ALA A 37 -4.46 -7.88 1.99
C ALA A 37 -3.13 -8.20 2.68
N MET A 38 -3.01 -7.89 3.97
CA MET A 38 -1.86 -8.21 4.80
C MET A 38 -1.61 -9.72 4.89
N GLY A 39 -2.68 -10.52 5.01
CA GLY A 39 -2.56 -11.98 4.99
C GLY A 39 -2.02 -12.54 3.67
N LYS A 40 -2.17 -11.82 2.55
CA LYS A 40 -1.66 -12.23 1.23
C LYS A 40 -0.26 -11.71 0.92
N GLU A 41 0.03 -10.49 1.36
CA GLU A 41 1.30 -9.80 1.08
C GLU A 41 1.78 -9.04 2.32
N PRO A 42 2.42 -9.71 3.28
CA PRO A 42 2.82 -9.10 4.54
C PRO A 42 3.99 -8.12 4.40
N ALA A 43 4.69 -8.08 3.25
CA ALA A 43 5.82 -7.19 3.05
C ALA A 43 5.43 -5.73 2.81
N PHE A 44 4.15 -5.44 2.55
CA PHE A 44 3.66 -4.08 2.37
C PHE A 44 3.10 -3.49 3.67
N GLU A 45 3.24 -2.18 3.82
CA GLU A 45 2.52 -1.41 4.83
C GLU A 45 1.07 -1.19 4.36
N TRP A 46 0.17 -2.09 4.76
CA TRP A 46 -1.24 -1.99 4.41
C TRP A 46 -1.97 -0.94 5.23
N VAL A 47 -2.79 -0.17 4.54
CA VAL A 47 -3.57 0.90 5.12
C VAL A 47 -5.02 0.73 4.71
N GLN A 48 -5.89 0.65 5.71
CA GLN A 48 -7.34 0.59 5.50
C GLN A 48 -7.86 1.93 4.98
N GLY A 49 -8.59 1.91 3.87
CA GLY A 49 -9.31 3.06 3.30
C GLY A 49 -9.75 2.84 1.85
N ASP A 50 -10.41 3.85 1.27
CA ASP A 50 -10.91 3.81 -0.11
C ASP A 50 -10.14 4.77 -1.01
N ALA A 51 -9.66 4.27 -2.16
CA ALA A 51 -8.98 5.09 -3.17
C ALA A 51 -9.90 6.15 -3.79
N MET A 52 -11.22 5.95 -3.76
CA MET A 52 -12.20 6.94 -4.20
C MET A 52 -12.44 8.05 -3.17
N ASN A 53 -11.93 7.90 -1.95
CA ASN A 53 -11.97 8.92 -0.92
C ASN A 53 -10.64 9.67 -0.85
N ALA A 54 -10.65 10.94 -1.26
CA ALA A 54 -9.45 11.78 -1.26
C ALA A 54 -8.79 11.89 0.13
N GLY A 55 -9.58 11.89 1.20
CA GLY A 55 -9.06 11.94 2.57
C GLY A 55 -8.24 10.71 2.94
N ASP A 56 -8.66 9.53 2.47
CA ASP A 56 -7.94 8.27 2.73
C ASP A 56 -6.63 8.19 1.93
N VAL A 57 -6.63 8.70 0.70
CA VAL A 57 -5.43 8.78 -0.15
C VAL A 57 -4.40 9.75 0.43
N LEU A 58 -4.85 10.92 0.90
CA LEU A 58 -3.98 11.97 1.42
C LEU A 58 -3.54 11.72 2.87
N ARG A 59 -4.12 10.73 3.56
CA ARG A 59 -3.81 10.43 4.96
C ARG A 59 -2.33 10.09 5.10
N ARG A 60 -1.57 10.98 5.75
CA ARG A 60 -0.16 10.71 6.06
C ARG A 60 -0.04 9.50 6.99
N PRO A 61 0.97 8.64 6.80
CA PRO A 61 1.32 7.67 7.83
C PRO A 61 1.73 8.46 9.08
N LYS A 62 1.31 8.01 10.27
CA LYS A 62 1.90 8.53 11.51
C LYS A 62 3.37 8.14 11.49
N ALA A 63 4.27 9.09 11.76
CA ALA A 63 5.67 8.76 11.98
C ALA A 63 5.73 7.78 13.17
N LEU A 64 6.37 6.63 12.97
CA LEU A 64 6.73 5.76 14.09
C LEU A 64 7.76 6.55 14.90
N GLY A 65 7.42 6.87 16.15
CA GLY A 65 8.33 7.48 17.12
C GLY A 65 9.45 6.53 17.51
#